data_AF-A0A139QMH6-F1
#
_entry.id   AF-A0A139QMH6-F1
#
_cell.length_a   1.000
_cell.length_b   1.000
_cell.length_c   1.000
_cell.angle_alpha   90.00
_cell.angle_beta   90.00
_cell.angle_gamma   90.00
#
_symmetry.space_group_name_H-M   'P 1'
#
loop_
_entity.id
_entity.type
_entity.pdbx_description
1 polymer ?
#
loop_
_entity_poly.entity_id
_entity_poly.type
_entity_poly.pdbx_seq_one_letter_code
_entity_poly.pdbx_strand_id
1 'polypeptide(L)'
;MKLALLTQEFLTRVLGEKLDPTTKTISEIANAEKKNFALMFRFEGDKKETLHVLYYCYASRPSMGSKTKSGSDINEVELNFTASPRPLDKVVRRKTTEETSDEIRQNWFKEVFEPRE
;
A
#
# COMPACT_ATOMS: atom_id res chain seq x y z
N MET A 1 1.52 6.69 7.32
CA MET A 1 0.40 5.76 7.67
C MET A 1 0.93 4.77 8.69
N LYS A 2 0.17 4.48 9.75
CA LYS A 2 0.54 3.47 10.75
C LYS A 2 -0.13 2.15 10.44
N LEU A 3 0.64 1.06 10.48
CA LEU A 3 0.20 -0.28 10.19
C LEU A 3 0.61 -1.20 11.34
N ALA A 4 -0.23 -2.17 11.66
CA ALA A 4 0.12 -3.22 12.62
C ALA A 4 1.23 -4.14 12.07
N LEU A 5 1.21 -4.39 10.76
CA LEU A 5 2.19 -5.25 10.10
C LEU A 5 2.28 -4.93 8.60
N LEU A 6 3.49 -4.92 8.07
CA LEU A 6 3.73 -5.00 6.62
C LEU A 6 3.89 -6.46 6.22
N THR A 7 3.25 -6.87 5.12
CA THR A 7 3.40 -8.23 4.62
C THR A 7 4.80 -8.46 4.06
N GLN A 8 5.31 -9.68 4.20
CA GLN A 8 6.56 -10.10 3.56
C GLN A 8 6.55 -9.86 2.04
N GLU A 9 5.39 -10.03 1.40
CA GLU A 9 5.22 -9.75 -0.02
C GLU A 9 5.45 -8.27 -0.34
N PHE A 10 4.98 -7.35 0.50
CA PHE A 10 5.25 -5.92 0.32
C PHE A 10 6.74 -5.62 0.49
N LEU A 11 7.37 -6.15 1.54
CA LEU A 11 8.81 -5.96 1.80
C LEU A 11 9.66 -6.42 0.62
N THR A 12 9.34 -7.59 0.06
CA THR A 12 10.12 -8.17 -1.05
C THR A 12 9.78 -7.56 -2.42
N ARG A 13 8.50 -7.41 -2.77
CA ARG A 13 8.08 -6.93 -4.10
C ARG A 13 8.16 -5.42 -4.25
N VAL A 14 7.92 -4.65 -3.19
CA VAL A 14 7.84 -3.19 -3.23
C VAL A 14 9.13 -2.56 -2.69
N LEU A 15 9.60 -2.99 -1.52
CA LEU A 15 10.81 -2.41 -0.91
C LEU A 15 12.12 -3.04 -1.41
N GLY A 16 12.04 -4.16 -2.14
CA GLY A 16 13.21 -4.84 -2.71
C GLY A 16 14.06 -5.60 -1.68
N GLU A 17 13.49 -5.89 -0.51
CA GLU A 17 14.15 -6.70 0.51
C GLU A 17 14.29 -8.16 0.05
N LYS A 18 15.33 -8.85 0.51
CA LYS A 18 15.63 -10.23 0.09
C LYS A 18 15.28 -11.22 1.17
N LEU A 19 14.48 -12.23 0.82
CA LEU A 19 14.26 -13.41 1.63
C LEU A 19 15.40 -14.40 1.40
N ASP A 20 16.10 -14.77 2.47
CA ASP A 20 17.05 -15.87 2.44
C ASP A 20 16.30 -17.22 2.54
N PRO A 21 16.49 -18.15 1.58
CA PRO A 21 15.77 -19.42 1.56
C PRO A 21 16.24 -20.40 2.65
N THR A 22 17.45 -20.23 3.18
CA THR A 22 18.08 -21.09 4.18
C THR A 22 17.72 -20.64 5.59
N THR A 23 17.97 -19.37 5.91
CA THR A 23 17.74 -18.82 7.26
C THR A 23 16.31 -18.33 7.46
N LYS A 24 15.53 -18.19 6.38
CA LYS A 24 14.17 -17.63 6.38
C LYS A 24 14.11 -16.20 6.95
N THR A 25 15.20 -15.45 6.82
CA THR A 25 15.27 -14.04 7.24
C THR A 25 15.07 -13.09 6.07
N ILE A 26 14.48 -11.93 6.33
CA ILE A 26 14.38 -10.84 5.36
C ILE A 26 15.50 -9.84 5.62
N SER A 27 16.19 -9.41 4.57
CA SER A 27 17.30 -8.44 4.66
C SER A 27 17.06 -7.26 3.73
N GLU A 28 17.18 -6.06 4.30
CA GLU A 28 17.25 -4.81 3.55
C GLU A 28 18.63 -4.69 2.89
N ILE A 29 18.65 -4.42 1.58
CA ILE A 29 19.88 -4.21 0.82
C ILE A 29 19.99 -2.72 0.51
N ALA A 30 21.14 -2.11 0.80
CA ALA A 30 21.34 -0.66 0.61
C ALA A 30 21.03 -0.19 -0.84
N ASN A 31 21.33 -1.05 -1.82
CA ASN A 31 21.11 -0.78 -3.25
C ASN A 31 19.83 -1.45 -3.79
N ALA A 32 18.91 -1.85 -2.92
CA ALA A 32 17.63 -2.40 -3.35
C ALA A 32 16.84 -1.36 -4.16
N GLU A 33 16.40 -1.77 -5.34
CA GLU A 33 15.51 -0.96 -6.17
C GLU A 33 14.08 -1.09 -5.64
N LYS A 34 13.56 0.01 -5.10
CA LYS A 34 12.17 0.09 -4.67
C LYS A 34 11.26 0.31 -5.88
N LYS A 35 10.14 -0.38 -5.91
CA LYS A 35 9.16 -0.27 -7.00
C LYS A 35 8.02 0.66 -6.61
N ASN A 36 7.54 1.43 -7.58
CA ASN A 36 6.29 2.17 -7.42
C ASN A 36 5.11 1.19 -7.34
N PHE A 37 4.11 1.52 -6.53
CA PHE A 37 2.91 0.69 -6.33
C PHE A 37 1.63 1.53 -6.40
N ALA A 38 0.48 0.87 -6.51
CA ALA A 38 -0.81 1.51 -6.32
C ALA A 38 -1.32 1.22 -4.91
N LEU A 39 -1.86 2.24 -4.23
CA LEU A 39 -2.47 2.07 -2.91
C LEU A 39 -3.98 2.22 -3.03
N MET A 40 -4.70 1.15 -2.78
CA MET A 40 -6.16 1.11 -2.79
C MET A 40 -6.67 1.05 -1.36
N PHE A 41 -7.65 1.88 -1.03
CA PHE A 41 -8.23 1.92 0.30
C PHE A 41 -9.66 2.46 0.26
N ARG A 42 -10.39 2.29 1.36
CA ARG A 42 -11.71 2.86 1.57
C ARG A 42 -11.75 3.63 2.87
N PHE A 43 -12.64 4.60 2.94
CA PHE A 43 -13.09 5.13 4.22
C PHE A 43 -14.43 4.47 4.57
N GLU A 44 -14.47 3.84 5.73
CA GLU A 44 -15.69 3.25 6.29
C GLU A 44 -16.45 4.35 7.04
N GLY A 45 -17.78 4.42 6.88
CA GLY A 45 -18.61 5.41 7.57
C GLY A 45 -19.80 5.95 6.76
N ASP A 46 -19.74 5.88 5.43
CA ASP A 46 -20.82 6.33 4.55
C ASP A 46 -21.77 5.18 4.18
N LYS A 47 -23.04 5.49 3.85
CA LYS A 47 -24.01 4.50 3.32
C LYS A 47 -23.47 3.76 2.08
N LYS A 48 -22.71 4.47 1.26
CA LYS A 48 -21.89 3.90 0.18
C LYS A 48 -20.45 4.31 0.45
N GLU A 49 -19.61 3.35 0.81
CA GLU A 49 -18.19 3.59 1.05
C GLU A 49 -17.54 4.27 -0.17
N THR A 50 -16.73 5.30 0.09
CA THR A 50 -15.93 5.91 -0.98
C THR A 50 -14.61 5.15 -1.11
N LEU A 51 -14.46 4.44 -2.22
CA LEU A 51 -13.25 3.68 -2.54
C LEU A 51 -12.27 4.58 -3.28
N HIS A 52 -11.00 4.46 -2.94
CA HIS A 52 -9.91 5.29 -3.44
C HIS A 52 -8.80 4.41 -4.01
N VAL A 53 -8.08 4.98 -4.98
CA VAL A 53 -6.80 4.48 -5.47
C VAL A 53 -5.85 5.65 -5.65
N LEU A 54 -4.65 5.55 -5.07
CA LEU A 54 -3.49 6.39 -5.37
C LEU A 54 -2.57 5.60 -6.28
N TYR A 55 -2.21 6.20 -7.41
CA TYR A 55 -1.29 5.61 -8.37
C TYR A 55 0.14 6.05 -8.09
N TYR A 56 1.08 5.23 -8.56
CA TYR A 56 2.50 5.55 -8.62
C TYR A 56 3.05 6.08 -7.28
N CYS A 57 2.69 5.35 -6.22
CA CYS A 57 3.16 5.57 -4.87
C CYS A 57 4.59 5.06 -4.74
N TYR A 58 5.46 5.89 -4.18
CA TYR A 58 6.82 5.50 -3.78
C TYR A 58 6.91 5.49 -2.25
N ALA A 59 7.33 4.37 -1.67
CA ALA A 59 7.50 4.24 -0.22
C ALA A 59 8.97 4.42 0.18
N SER A 60 9.19 5.13 1.29
CA SER A 60 10.48 5.11 1.94
C SER A 60 10.64 3.86 2.80
N ARG A 61 11.86 3.64 3.29
CA ARG A 61 12.14 2.65 4.34
C ARG A 61 11.16 2.86 5.51
N PRO A 62 10.41 1.84 5.96
CA PRO A 62 9.55 1.94 7.13
C PRO A 62 10.39 2.18 8.38
N SER A 63 9.91 3.00 9.31
CA SER A 63 10.54 3.11 10.62
C SER A 63 10.08 1.93 11.49
N MET A 64 11.03 1.29 12.17
CA MET A 64 10.72 0.28 13.18
C MET A 64 10.47 0.98 14.51
N GLY A 65 9.21 1.15 14.88
CA GLY A 65 8.83 1.57 16.22
C GLY A 65 8.76 0.37 17.16
N SER A 66 9.62 0.31 18.17
CA SER A 66 9.48 -0.64 19.27
C SER A 66 9.13 0.12 20.54
N LYS A 67 7.94 -0.13 21.09
CA LYS A 67 7.58 0.33 22.44
C LYS A 67 7.55 -0.89 23.35
N THR A 68 8.63 -1.12 24.09
CA THR A 68 8.64 -2.09 25.19
C THR A 68 7.99 -1.45 26.41
N LYS A 69 6.66 -1.55 26.53
CA LYS A 69 5.97 -1.36 27.80
C LYS A 69 5.03 -2.55 28.03
N SER A 70 5.04 -3.04 29.26
CA SER A 70 4.25 -4.18 29.71
C SER A 70 2.75 -3.96 29.45
N GLY A 71 2.22 -4.55 28.39
CA GLY A 71 0.79 -4.59 28.09
C GLY A 71 0.47 -4.26 26.65
N SER A 72 -0.01 -5.27 25.90
CA SER A 72 -0.91 -5.20 24.73
C SER A 72 -0.66 -4.21 23.58
N ASP A 73 0.41 -3.42 23.57
CA ASP A 73 0.73 -2.51 22.48
C ASP A 73 1.36 -3.30 21.31
N ILE A 74 0.59 -3.45 20.24
CA ILE A 74 1.08 -4.02 18.98
C ILE A 74 2.18 -3.09 18.45
N ASN A 75 3.33 -3.66 18.07
CA ASN A 75 4.40 -2.87 17.44
C ASN A 75 3.85 -2.24 16.15
N GLU A 76 3.81 -0.92 16.09
CA GLU A 76 3.37 -0.17 14.91
C GLU A 76 4.53 0.03 13.94
N VAL A 77 4.30 -0.25 12.67
CA VAL A 77 5.18 0.12 11.57
C VAL A 77 4.62 1.37 10.91
N GLU A 78 5.44 2.40 10.78
CA GLU A 78 5.06 3.61 10.04
C GLU A 78 5.59 3.53 8.60
N LEU A 79 4.64 3.47 7.66
CA LEU A 79 4.92 3.54 6.23
C LEU A 79 4.70 4.97 5.75
N ASN A 80 5.78 5.60 5.30
CA ASN A 80 5.77 6.89 4.61
C ASN A 80 5.85 6.65 3.11
N PHE A 81 4.95 7.29 2.36
CA PHE A 81 4.90 7.18 0.91
C PHE A 81 4.43 8.48 0.27
N THR A 82 4.81 8.69 -0.98
CA THR A 82 4.38 9.81 -1.81
C THR A 82 3.70 9.30 -3.07
N ALA A 83 2.52 9.82 -3.41
CA ALA A 83 1.86 9.56 -4.68
C ALA A 83 2.25 10.64 -5.69
N SER A 84 2.54 10.25 -6.93
CA SER A 84 2.95 11.19 -7.98
C SER A 84 2.25 10.87 -9.30
N PRO A 85 2.23 11.80 -10.28
CA PRO A 85 1.58 11.56 -11.56
C PRO A 85 2.17 10.34 -12.26
N ARG A 86 1.34 9.34 -12.57
CA ARG A 86 1.83 8.15 -13.27
C ARG A 86 2.33 8.50 -14.68
N PRO A 87 3.38 7.85 -15.18
CA PRO A 87 4.01 8.24 -16.45
C PRO A 87 3.05 8.27 -17.65
N LEU A 88 2.10 7.33 -17.69
CA LEU A 88 1.18 7.07 -18.80
C LEU A 88 0.22 8.24 -19.09
N ASP A 89 -0.56 8.69 -18.10
CA ASP A 89 -1.64 9.66 -18.29
C ASP A 89 -1.63 10.80 -17.26
N LYS A 90 -0.59 10.86 -16.42
CA LYS A 90 -0.42 11.84 -15.34
C LYS A 90 -1.47 11.79 -14.23
N VAL A 91 -2.31 10.75 -14.18
CA VAL A 91 -3.27 10.56 -13.08
C VAL A 91 -2.56 10.19 -11.79
N VAL A 92 -2.89 10.89 -10.71
CA VAL A 92 -2.37 10.63 -9.35
C VAL A 92 -3.34 9.77 -8.55
N ARG A 93 -4.65 10.00 -8.70
CA ARG A 93 -5.67 9.32 -7.91
C ARG A 93 -6.99 9.17 -8.65
N ARG A 94 -7.77 8.16 -8.27
CA ARG A 94 -9.19 8.03 -8.60
C ARG A 94 -9.99 7.65 -7.35
N LYS A 95 -11.28 7.96 -7.37
CA LYS A 95 -12.22 7.57 -6.33
C LYS A 95 -13.59 7.27 -6.93
N THR A 96 -14.37 6.44 -6.25
CA THR A 96 -15.77 6.19 -6.61
C THR A 96 -16.65 7.38 -6.25
N THR A 97 -17.75 7.55 -6.98
CA THR A 97 -18.85 8.47 -6.70
C THR A 97 -20.11 7.67 -6.36
N GLU A 98 -21.17 8.35 -5.92
CA GLU A 98 -22.47 7.70 -5.64
C GLU A 98 -23.05 6.95 -6.85
N GLU A 99 -22.75 7.46 -8.05
CA GLU A 99 -23.16 6.94 -9.36
C GLU A 99 -22.26 5.81 -9.87
N THR A 100 -21.14 5.53 -9.21
CA THR A 100 -20.29 4.39 -9.61
C THR A 100 -21.05 3.08 -9.47
N SER A 101 -21.05 2.27 -10.54
CA SER A 101 -21.78 1.02 -10.63
C SER A 101 -21.34 -0.01 -9.58
N ASP A 102 -22.27 -0.87 -9.19
CA ASP A 102 -21.99 -1.94 -8.23
C ASP A 102 -20.93 -2.92 -8.74
N GLU A 103 -20.85 -3.14 -10.06
CA GLU A 103 -19.80 -3.96 -10.67
C GLU A 103 -18.40 -3.38 -10.40
N ILE A 104 -18.20 -2.08 -10.60
CA ILE A 104 -16.92 -1.41 -10.34
C ILE A 104 -16.58 -1.51 -8.84
N ARG A 105 -17.57 -1.31 -7.96
CA ARG A 105 -17.38 -1.37 -6.50
C ARG A 105 -16.99 -2.78 -6.03
N GLN A 106 -17.65 -3.81 -6.54
CA GLN A 106 -17.38 -5.21 -6.19
C GLN A 106 -16.01 -5.70 -6.69
N ASN A 107 -15.51 -5.12 -7.78
CA ASN A 107 -14.22 -5.48 -8.37
C ASN A 107 -13.07 -4.56 -7.91
N TRP A 108 -13.36 -3.48 -7.18
CA TRP A 108 -12.38 -2.45 -6.85
C TRP A 108 -11.10 -3.01 -6.21
N PHE A 109 -11.20 -3.95 -5.26
CA PHE A 109 -10.00 -4.51 -4.60
C PHE A 109 -9.46 -5.79 -5.25
N LYS A 110 -10.02 -6.24 -6.39
CA LYS A 110 -9.52 -7.43 -7.10
C LYS A 110 -8.34 -7.09 -8.01
N GLU A 111 -8.33 -5.89 -8.58
CA GLU A 111 -7.27 -5.39 -9.43
C GLU A 111 -7.16 -3.87 -9.32
N VAL A 112 -6.03 -3.30 -9.74
CA VAL A 112 -5.86 -1.85 -9.78
C VAL A 112 -6.86 -1.27 -10.78
N PHE A 113 -7.75 -0.41 -10.30
CA PHE A 113 -8.81 0.15 -11.14
C PHE A 113 -8.24 0.95 -12.32
N GLU A 114 -8.64 0.57 -13.52
CA GLU A 114 -8.44 1.34 -14.76
C GLU A 114 -9.79 1.56 -15.46
N PRO A 115 -10.03 2.73 -16.06
CA PRO A 115 -11.24 2.97 -16.82
C PRO A 115 -11.10 2.20 -18.13
N ARG A 116 -12.07 1.37 -18.47
CA ARG A 116 -12.13 0.79 -19.81
C ARG A 116 -12.46 1.93 -20.77
N GLU A 117 -11.63 2.13 -21.80
CA GLU A 117 -11.95 3.00 -22.95
C GLU A 117 -13.13 2.44 -23.74
#